data_AF-A0A2M8NGG9-F1
#
_entry.id   AF-A0A2M8NGG9-F1
#
_cell.length_a   1.000
_cell.length_b   1.000
_cell.length_c   1.000
_cell.angle_alpha   90.00
_cell.angle_beta   90.00
_cell.angle_gamma   90.00
#
_symmetry.space_group_name_H-M   'P 1'
#
loop_
_entity.id
_entity.type
_entity.pdbx_description
1 polymer ?
#
loop_
_entity_poly.entity_id
_entity_poly.type
_entity_poly.pdbx_seq_one_letter_code
_entity_poly.pdbx_strand_id
1 'polypeptide(L)'
;MGEKPLYFYVDGRRLVFASEIKAILAHPDVPRRSAFNGTLLARYLRDGYLQIETAFDGIAGLQPAHAAIVESDGVFDEDTLMNYWQPSTAESVPRSESEWRDSVRDLLADAVRGCLISDVPLGAFLSGGLDSSLIVALMQKQTNAAVKT
;
A
#
# COMPACT_ATOMS: atom_id res chain seq x y z
N MET A 1 -3.94 -1.14 -4.52
CA MET A 1 -3.99 -1.50 -3.09
C MET A 1 -3.18 -0.58 -2.15
N GLY A 2 -2.31 0.32 -2.62
CA GLY A 2 -1.74 1.36 -1.75
C GLY A 2 -0.81 0.86 -0.63
N GLU A 3 -0.24 -0.35 -0.78
CA GLU A 3 0.65 -0.98 0.21
C GLU A 3 1.90 -0.13 0.51
N LYS A 4 2.45 0.50 -0.53
CA LYS A 4 3.57 1.44 -0.42
C LYS A 4 3.03 2.86 -0.61
N PRO A 5 2.89 3.66 0.47
CA PRO A 5 2.43 5.02 0.34
C PRO A 5 3.45 5.88 -0.39
N LEU A 6 2.96 6.86 -1.14
CA LEU A 6 3.77 7.90 -1.76
C LEU A 6 3.18 9.25 -1.35
N TYR A 7 4.00 10.11 -0.77
CA TYR A 7 3.61 11.46 -0.38
C TYR A 7 4.30 12.47 -1.28
N PHE A 8 3.70 13.64 -1.45
CA PHE A 8 4.25 14.70 -2.26
C PHE A 8 3.90 16.09 -1.71
N TYR A 9 4.71 17.08 -2.10
CA TYR A 9 4.56 18.51 -1.87
C TYR A 9 4.79 19.23 -3.21
N VAL A 10 3.93 20.20 -3.52
CA VAL A 10 4.03 21.03 -4.73
C VAL A 10 3.74 22.49 -4.39
N ASP A 11 4.58 23.41 -4.88
CA ASP A 11 4.44 24.87 -4.69
C ASP A 11 4.39 25.67 -6.00
N GLY A 12 4.07 24.99 -7.11
CA GLY A 12 4.05 25.56 -8.46
C GLY A 12 5.43 25.82 -9.07
N ARG A 13 6.52 25.52 -8.35
CA ARG A 13 7.90 25.57 -8.87
C ARG A 13 8.62 24.25 -8.76
N ARG A 14 8.21 23.41 -7.81
CA ARG A 14 8.89 22.14 -7.53
C ARG A 14 7.90 21.06 -7.13
N LEU A 15 8.29 19.83 -7.40
CA LEU A 15 7.70 18.63 -6.84
C LEU A 15 8.73 17.99 -5.90
N VAL A 16 8.34 17.77 -4.65
CA VAL A 16 9.11 16.96 -3.68
C VAL A 16 8.25 15.76 -3.33
N PHE A 17 8.76 14.54 -3.49
CA PHE A 17 8.03 13.32 -3.18
C PHE A 17 8.89 12.30 -2.44
N ALA A 18 8.27 11.49 -1.59
CA ALA A 18 8.92 10.41 -0.89
C ALA A 18 7.90 9.39 -0.37
N SER A 19 8.35 8.18 -0.05
CA SER A 19 7.52 7.17 0.63
C SER A 19 7.27 7.48 2.12
N GLU A 20 7.97 8.48 2.67
CA GLU A 20 7.82 8.91 4.06
C GLU A 20 7.84 10.44 4.17
N ILE A 21 6.90 11.01 4.93
CA ILE A 21 6.77 12.46 5.09
C ILE A 21 8.03 13.10 5.67
N LYS A 22 8.74 12.41 6.58
CA LYS A 22 9.98 12.92 7.20
C LYS A 22 11.07 13.24 6.18
N ALA A 23 11.12 12.53 5.05
CA ALA A 23 12.06 12.79 3.97
C ALA A 23 11.70 14.06 3.19
N ILE A 24 10.40 14.32 2.98
CA ILE A 24 9.91 15.57 2.36
C ILE A 24 10.26 16.76 3.27
N LEU A 25 10.01 16.64 4.57
CA LEU A 25 10.31 17.68 5.57
C LEU A 25 11.81 17.95 5.76
N ALA A 26 12.69 17.09 5.23
CA ALA A 26 14.13 17.32 5.22
C ALA A 26 14.55 18.36 4.16
N HIS A 27 13.72 18.59 3.13
CA HIS A 27 13.99 19.59 2.11
C HIS A 27 13.85 21.01 2.70
N PRO A 28 14.85 21.90 2.54
CA PRO A 28 14.90 23.20 3.23
C PRO A 28 13.73 24.13 2.87
N ASP A 29 13.22 24.02 1.63
CA ASP A 29 12.14 24.87 1.15
C ASP A 29 10.74 24.31 1.42
N VAL A 30 10.62 23.14 2.05
CA VAL A 30 9.31 22.62 2.47
C VAL A 30 8.99 23.17 3.87
N PRO A 31 7.92 23.97 4.03
CA PRO A 31 7.56 24.51 5.34
C PRO A 31 7.16 23.40 6.32
N ARG A 32 7.78 23.39 7.49
CA ARG A 32 7.41 22.47 8.59
C ARG A 32 6.22 23.03 9.38
N ARG A 33 5.05 23.06 8.76
CA ARG A 33 3.81 23.57 9.37
C ARG A 33 2.82 22.44 9.63
N SER A 34 2.16 22.51 10.78
CA SER A 34 1.11 21.57 11.14
C SER A 34 -0.20 21.94 10.44
N ALA A 35 -0.83 20.96 9.80
CA ALA A 35 -2.22 21.02 9.34
C ALA A 35 -3.17 20.25 10.29
N PHE A 36 -2.66 19.78 11.43
CA PHE A 36 -3.42 18.99 12.39
C PHE A 36 -4.65 19.73 12.89
N ASN A 37 -5.79 19.04 12.87
CA ASN A 37 -7.08 19.56 13.32
C ASN A 37 -7.97 18.44 13.85
N GLY A 38 -9.11 18.80 14.45
CA GLY A 38 -10.04 17.84 15.05
C GLY A 38 -10.63 16.83 14.05
N THR A 39 -10.80 17.22 12.78
CA THR A 39 -11.29 16.33 11.72
C THR A 39 -10.27 15.25 11.39
N LEU A 40 -9.00 15.61 11.23
CA LEU A 40 -7.91 14.65 11.01
C LEU A 40 -7.75 13.72 12.21
N LEU A 41 -7.86 14.26 13.43
CA LEU A 41 -7.82 13.44 14.64
C LEU A 41 -8.97 12.43 14.67
N ALA A 42 -10.21 12.86 14.38
CA ALA A 42 -11.36 11.97 14.37
C ALA A 42 -11.22 10.86 13.31
N ARG A 43 -10.70 11.19 12.11
CA ARG A 43 -10.42 10.21 11.06
C ARG A 43 -9.35 9.21 11.50
N TYR A 44 -8.24 9.69 12.06
CA TYR A 44 -7.17 8.83 12.57
C TYR A 44 -7.66 7.90 13.68
N LEU A 45 -8.46 8.40 14.64
CA LEU A 45 -9.01 7.58 15.72
C LEU A 45 -10.01 6.53 15.22
N ARG A 46 -10.72 6.81 14.13
CA ARG A 46 -11.67 5.88 13.51
C ARG A 46 -10.96 4.81 12.69
N ASP A 47 -10.00 5.22 11.86
CA ASP A 47 -9.43 4.37 10.80
C ASP A 47 -8.06 3.79 11.20
N GLY A 48 -7.40 4.35 12.21
CA GLY A 48 -6.08 3.94 12.71
C GLY A 48 -4.89 4.49 11.92
N TYR A 49 -5.14 5.21 10.82
CA TYR A 49 -4.11 5.80 9.96
C TYR A 49 -4.65 6.96 9.12
N LEU A 50 -3.74 7.72 8.50
CA LEU A 50 -4.02 8.77 7.52
C LEU A 50 -3.17 8.50 6.27
N GLN A 51 -3.80 8.36 5.10
CA GLN A 51 -3.10 7.96 3.88
C GLN A 51 -3.02 9.06 2.82
N ILE A 52 -4.10 9.82 2.61
CA ILE A 52 -4.19 10.87 1.56
C ILE A 52 -4.00 12.25 2.19
N GLU A 53 -4.88 12.64 3.10
CA GLU A 53 -4.67 13.87 3.88
C GLU A 53 -3.64 13.62 4.98
N THR A 54 -2.73 14.57 5.19
CA THR A 54 -1.71 14.46 6.23
C THR A 54 -1.89 15.54 7.30
N ALA A 55 -1.21 15.36 8.44
CA ALA A 55 -1.15 16.39 9.48
C ALA A 55 -0.14 17.50 9.18
N PHE A 56 0.41 17.56 7.95
CA PHE A 56 1.40 18.54 7.52
C PHE A 56 0.86 19.38 6.38
N ASP A 57 1.01 20.69 6.52
CA ASP A 57 0.50 21.65 5.55
C ASP A 57 1.23 21.51 4.20
N GLY A 58 0.45 21.45 3.11
CA GLY A 58 0.96 21.28 1.74
C GLY A 58 1.49 19.89 1.38
N ILE A 59 1.45 18.91 2.29
CA ILE A 59 1.86 17.53 2.01
C ILE A 59 0.63 16.64 1.88
N ALA A 60 0.47 16.01 0.73
CA ALA A 60 -0.60 15.07 0.44
C ALA A 60 -0.03 13.68 0.08
N GLY A 61 -0.82 12.64 0.32
CA GLY A 61 -0.56 11.29 -0.14
C GLY A 61 -1.21 11.05 -1.49
N LEU A 62 -0.48 10.39 -2.39
CA LEU A 62 -1.03 9.90 -3.65
C LEU A 62 -2.04 8.80 -3.37
N GLN A 63 -3.20 8.88 -4.03
CA GLN A 63 -4.25 7.88 -3.88
C GLN A 63 -3.76 6.48 -4.27
N PRO A 64 -4.17 5.42 -3.55
CA PRO A 64 -3.86 4.05 -3.94
C PRO A 64 -4.26 3.77 -5.39
N ALA A 65 -3.38 3.10 -6.14
CA ALA A 65 -3.62 2.72 -7.54
C ALA A 65 -3.86 3.91 -8.50
N HIS A 66 -3.38 5.10 -8.14
CA HIS A 66 -3.37 6.25 -9.03
C HIS A 66 -1.94 6.58 -9.48
N ALA A 67 -1.84 7.17 -10.66
CA ALA A 67 -0.65 7.81 -11.18
C ALA A 67 -0.90 9.32 -11.31
N ALA A 68 0.15 10.11 -11.08
CA ALA A 68 0.14 11.55 -11.32
C ALA A 68 1.21 11.90 -12.36
N ILE A 69 0.90 12.85 -13.23
CA ILE A 69 1.86 13.44 -14.17
C ILE A 69 2.06 14.89 -13.74
N VAL A 70 3.31 15.29 -13.56
CA VAL A 70 3.68 16.67 -13.28
C VAL A 70 4.44 17.18 -14.49
N GLU A 71 3.89 18.20 -15.13
CA GLU A 71 4.48 18.81 -16.32
C GLU A 71 5.70 19.66 -15.96
N SER A 72 6.53 19.96 -16.97
CA SER A 72 7.79 20.70 -16.78
C SER A 72 7.63 22.13 -16.26
N ASP A 73 6.42 22.69 -16.34
CA ASP A 73 6.05 23.98 -15.76
C ASP A 73 5.67 23.89 -14.27
N GLY A 74 5.71 22.69 -13.68
CA GLY A 74 5.41 22.44 -12.28
C GLY A 74 3.92 22.40 -11.96
N VAL A 75 3.05 22.40 -12.98
CA VAL A 75 1.60 22.25 -12.77
C VAL A 75 1.31 20.81 -12.37
N PHE A 76 0.83 20.66 -11.14
CA PHE A 76 0.19 19.45 -10.65
C PHE A 76 -1.31 19.71 -10.61
N ASP A 77 -2.06 18.98 -11.42
CA ASP A 77 -3.51 19.03 -11.44
C ASP A 77 -4.06 17.75 -10.80
N GLU A 78 -4.69 17.88 -9.64
CA GLU A 78 -5.32 16.75 -8.94
C GLU A 78 -6.40 16.08 -9.79
N ASP A 79 -7.02 16.81 -10.73
CA ASP A 79 -8.03 16.26 -11.65
C ASP A 79 -7.40 15.37 -12.73
N THR A 80 -6.07 15.35 -12.87
CA THR A 80 -5.34 14.48 -13.82
C THR A 80 -4.88 13.15 -13.20
N LEU A 81 -5.24 12.88 -11.94
CA LEU A 81 -4.93 11.60 -11.31
C LEU A 81 -5.56 10.43 -12.09
N MET A 82 -4.71 9.60 -12.68
CA MET A 82 -5.16 8.45 -13.46
C MET A 82 -5.25 7.22 -12.57
N ASN A 83 -6.47 6.79 -12.27
CA ASN A 83 -6.70 5.46 -11.69
C ASN A 83 -6.30 4.39 -12.72
N TYR A 84 -5.20 3.68 -12.44
CA TYR A 84 -4.72 2.63 -13.33
C TYR A 84 -5.21 1.23 -12.91
N TRP A 85 -5.80 1.08 -11.72
CA TRP A 85 -6.28 -0.20 -11.24
C TRP A 85 -7.34 -0.06 -10.15
N GLN A 86 -8.41 -0.83 -10.26
CA GLN A 86 -9.41 -1.00 -9.22
C GLN A 86 -9.87 -2.45 -9.15
N PRO A 87 -10.33 -2.94 -7.98
CA PRO A 87 -10.97 -4.25 -7.89
C PRO A 87 -12.14 -4.34 -8.88
N SER A 88 -12.19 -5.40 -9.68
CA SER A 88 -13.37 -5.67 -10.52
C SER A 88 -14.54 -6.10 -9.64
N THR A 89 -15.76 -5.73 -10.01
CA THR A 89 -16.97 -6.34 -9.45
C THR A 89 -16.98 -7.82 -9.82
N ALA A 90 -17.15 -8.70 -8.84
CA ALA A 90 -17.17 -10.13 -9.09
C ALA A 90 -18.41 -10.50 -9.93
N GLU A 91 -18.17 -10.99 -11.14
CA GLU A 91 -19.22 -11.66 -11.91
C GLU A 91 -19.38 -13.09 -11.40
N SER A 92 -20.63 -13.57 -11.32
CA SER A 92 -20.88 -14.97 -10.95
C SER A 92 -20.42 -15.87 -12.07
N VAL A 93 -19.23 -16.47 -11.91
CA VAL A 93 -18.70 -17.46 -12.83
C VAL A 93 -19.17 -18.84 -12.36
N PRO A 94 -19.95 -19.58 -13.18
CA PRO A 94 -20.37 -20.93 -12.81
C PRO A 94 -19.14 -21.84 -12.79
N ARG A 95 -18.75 -22.26 -11.59
CA ARG A 95 -17.74 -23.30 -11.33
C ARG A 95 -18.25 -24.20 -10.21
N SER A 96 -17.83 -25.46 -10.24
CA SER A 96 -18.03 -26.40 -9.15
C SER A 96 -17.26 -25.97 -7.90
N GLU A 97 -17.68 -26.48 -6.75
CA GLU A 97 -16.97 -26.26 -5.48
C GLU A 97 -15.51 -26.72 -5.56
N SER A 98 -15.25 -27.87 -6.20
CA SER A 98 -13.89 -28.39 -6.38
C SER A 98 -13.01 -27.46 -7.20
N GLU A 99 -13.54 -26.87 -8.27
CA GLU A 99 -12.80 -25.92 -9.10
C GLU A 99 -12.49 -24.63 -8.33
N TRP A 100 -13.44 -24.14 -7.53
CA TRP A 100 -13.19 -22.98 -6.67
C TRP A 100 -12.12 -23.26 -5.61
N ARG A 101 -12.23 -24.39 -4.92
CA ARG A 101 -11.25 -24.81 -3.91
C ARG A 101 -9.84 -24.89 -4.51
N ASP A 102 -9.72 -25.51 -5.67
CA ASP A 102 -8.42 -25.71 -6.33
C ASP A 102 -7.88 -24.35 -6.84
N SER A 103 -8.72 -23.52 -7.45
CA SER A 103 -8.34 -22.17 -7.88
C SER A 103 -7.89 -21.26 -6.74
N VAL A 104 -8.57 -21.28 -5.59
CA VAL A 104 -8.18 -20.48 -4.42
C VAL A 104 -6.85 -20.97 -3.86
N ARG A 105 -6.67 -22.29 -3.75
CA ARG A 105 -5.42 -22.88 -3.27
C ARG A 105 -4.24 -22.46 -4.16
N ASP A 106 -4.41 -22.52 -5.47
CA ASP A 106 -3.36 -22.24 -6.42
C ASP A 106 -3.02 -20.74 -6.46
N LEU A 107 -4.04 -19.87 -6.48
CA LEU A 107 -3.84 -18.41 -6.39
C LEU A 107 -3.15 -17.99 -5.08
N LEU A 108 -3.54 -18.60 -3.96
CA LEU A 108 -2.93 -18.30 -2.67
C LEU A 108 -1.49 -18.83 -2.61
N ALA A 109 -1.23 -20.02 -3.14
CA ALA A 109 0.13 -20.55 -3.25
C ALA A 109 1.02 -19.65 -4.11
N ASP A 110 0.52 -19.16 -5.25
CA ASP A 110 1.25 -18.26 -6.13
C ASP A 110 1.52 -16.90 -5.48
N ALA A 111 0.54 -16.33 -4.79
CA ALA A 111 0.71 -15.10 -4.02
C ALA A 111 1.78 -15.26 -2.93
N VAL A 112 1.73 -16.35 -2.16
CA VAL A 112 2.76 -16.66 -1.16
C VAL A 112 4.12 -16.79 -1.82
N ARG A 113 4.23 -17.48 -2.97
CA ARG A 113 5.49 -17.63 -3.71
C ARG A 113 6.14 -16.30 -4.04
N GLY A 114 5.34 -15.34 -4.51
CA GLY A 114 5.80 -13.99 -4.83
C GLY A 114 6.40 -13.25 -3.63
N CYS A 115 5.97 -13.58 -2.42
CA CYS A 115 6.44 -12.99 -1.17
C CYS A 115 7.64 -13.73 -0.54
N LEU A 116 8.11 -14.83 -1.12
CA LEU A 116 9.25 -15.62 -0.60
C LEU A 116 10.62 -15.18 -1.14
N ILE A 117 10.67 -14.19 -2.05
CA ILE A 117 11.93 -13.71 -2.61
C ILE A 117 12.66 -12.88 -1.54
N SER A 118 13.76 -13.42 -1.00
CA SER A 118 14.54 -12.79 0.06
C SER A 118 15.99 -13.27 0.07
N ASP A 119 16.93 -12.35 0.29
CA ASP A 119 18.36 -12.65 0.48
C ASP A 119 18.70 -13.05 1.93
N VAL A 120 17.71 -12.98 2.83
CA VAL A 120 17.82 -13.32 4.25
C VAL A 120 16.80 -14.38 4.64
N PRO A 121 17.01 -15.13 5.75
CA PRO A 121 16.04 -16.09 6.24
C PRO A 121 14.67 -15.45 6.47
N LEU A 122 13.62 -16.13 6.01
CA LEU A 122 12.24 -15.66 6.14
C LEU A 122 11.66 -15.99 7.52
N GLY A 123 10.90 -15.04 8.05
CA GLY A 123 10.08 -15.19 9.24
C GLY A 123 8.59 -15.04 8.93
N ALA A 124 7.72 -15.54 9.80
CA ALA A 124 6.29 -15.33 9.70
C ALA A 124 5.67 -14.96 11.06
N PHE A 125 4.79 -13.96 11.08
CA PHE A 125 4.01 -13.64 12.27
C PHE A 125 2.84 -14.60 12.42
N LEU A 126 2.83 -15.39 13.51
CA LEU A 126 1.74 -16.32 13.83
C LEU A 126 0.80 -15.72 14.86
N SER A 127 -0.50 -15.75 14.54
CA SER A 127 -1.58 -15.41 15.48
C SER A 127 -2.28 -16.64 16.07
N GLY A 128 -1.93 -17.85 15.59
CA GLY A 128 -2.64 -19.09 15.90
C GLY A 128 -3.98 -19.26 15.17
N GLY A 129 -4.35 -18.29 14.32
CA GLY A 129 -5.56 -18.35 13.49
C GLY A 129 -5.38 -19.20 12.22
N LEU A 130 -6.50 -19.47 11.55
CA LEU A 130 -6.53 -20.22 10.29
C LEU A 130 -5.65 -19.56 9.21
N ASP A 131 -5.77 -18.24 9.04
CA ASP A 131 -5.12 -17.51 7.95
C ASP A 131 -3.59 -17.51 8.08
N SER A 132 -3.08 -17.11 9.25
CA SER A 132 -1.63 -17.09 9.50
C SER A 132 -1.03 -18.49 9.44
N SER A 133 -1.75 -19.50 9.93
CA SER A 133 -1.33 -20.91 9.84
C SER A 133 -1.32 -21.41 8.39
N LEU A 134 -2.30 -21.01 7.57
CA LEU A 134 -2.37 -21.36 6.15
C LEU A 134 -1.22 -20.73 5.36
N ILE A 135 -0.92 -19.44 5.60
CA ILE A 135 0.23 -18.77 4.99
C ILE A 135 1.52 -19.51 5.34
N VAL A 136 1.77 -19.81 6.63
CA VAL A 136 2.97 -20.56 7.05
C VAL A 136 3.06 -21.95 6.41
N ALA A 137 1.94 -22.67 6.34
CA ALA A 137 1.89 -23.98 5.69
C ALA A 137 2.24 -23.89 4.19
N LEU A 138 1.79 -22.84 3.49
CA LEU A 138 2.12 -22.59 2.09
C LEU A 138 3.59 -22.16 1.91
N MET A 139 4.12 -21.31 2.81
CA MET A 139 5.54 -20.94 2.80
C MET A 139 6.43 -22.18 2.95
N GLN A 140 6.12 -23.07 3.89
CA GLN A 140 6.91 -24.28 4.13
C GLN A 140 6.87 -25.27 2.96
N LYS A 141 5.77 -25.34 2.20
CA LYS A 141 5.69 -26.19 0.99
C LYS A 141 6.56 -25.70 -0.16
N GLN A 142 6.98 -24.43 -0.14
CA GLN A 142 7.70 -23.79 -1.24
C GLN A 142 9.17 -23.51 -0.92
N THR A 143 9.58 -23.79 0.32
CA THR A 143 10.96 -23.57 0.78
C THR A 143 11.53 -24.88 1.33
N ASN A 144 12.80 -25.13 1.05
CA ASN A 144 13.53 -26.28 1.62
C ASN A 144 14.15 -25.97 2.99
N ALA A 145 14.12 -24.69 3.41
CA ALA A 145 14.54 -24.26 4.74
C ALA A 145 13.33 -24.20 5.68
N ALA A 146 13.55 -24.40 6.97
CA ALA A 146 12.49 -24.19 7.96
C ALA A 146 12.12 -22.71 8.03
N VAL A 147 10.83 -22.39 7.94
CA VAL A 147 10.33 -21.04 8.18
C VAL A 147 10.49 -20.73 9.66
N LYS A 148 11.12 -19.60 10.00
CA LYS A 148 11.23 -19.16 11.40
C LYS A 148 9.91 -18.51 11.81
N THR A 149 9.35 -18.98 12.92
CA THR A 149 8.09 -18.46 13.49
C THR A 149 8.36 -17.74 14.80
#